data_AF-A0A7C1PUR7-F1
#
_entry.id   AF-A0A7C1PUR7-F1
#
_cell.length_a   1.000
_cell.length_b   1.000
_cell.length_c   1.000
_cell.angle_alpha   90.00
_cell.angle_beta   90.00
_cell.angle_gamma   90.00
#
_symmetry.space_group_name_H-M   'P 1'
#
loop_
_entity.id
_entity.type
_entity.pdbx_description
1 polymer ?
#
loop_
_entity_poly.entity_id
_entity_poly.type
_entity_poly.pdbx_seq_one_letter_code
_entity_poly.pdbx_strand_id
1 'polypeptide(L)' 'MGRVSVIKSHKHKKAIENAILRGVSFLKIAKKYGFTETTLRRYRDKYMVAQLKKAQETDLSLSADNLQETVRALFKKA' A
#
# COMPACT_ATOMS: atom_id res chain seq x y z
N MET A 1 -18.57 18.12 -7.30
CA MET A 1 -18.09 17.29 -6.17
C MET A 1 -17.74 15.90 -6.69
N GLY A 2 -16.45 15.50 -6.66
CA GLY A 2 -15.99 14.29 -7.33
C GLY A 2 -16.21 13.00 -6.54
N ARG A 3 -16.57 11.90 -7.23
CA ARG A 3 -16.85 10.55 -6.68
C ARG A 3 -15.75 9.97 -5.76
N VAL A 4 -14.54 10.53 -5.79
CA VAL A 4 -13.41 10.14 -4.92
C VAL A 4 -13.65 10.54 -3.45
N SER A 5 -14.45 11.59 -3.20
CA SER A 5 -14.80 12.03 -1.84
C SER A 5 -15.67 11.03 -1.08
N VAL A 6 -16.33 10.10 -1.78
CA VAL A 6 -17.25 9.13 -1.16
C VAL A 6 -16.50 8.08 -0.33
N ILE A 7 -15.32 7.65 -0.77
CA ILE A 7 -14.48 6.71 0.01
C ILE A 7 -13.99 7.37 1.30
N LYS A 8 -13.69 8.67 1.26
CA LYS A 8 -13.20 9.43 2.43
C LYS A 8 -14.24 9.47 3.57
N SER A 9 -15.52 9.49 3.22
CA SER A 9 -16.64 9.49 4.18
C SER A 9 -17.27 8.11 4.38
N HIS A 10 -16.69 7.05 3.82
CA HIS A 10 -17.24 5.70 3.90
C HIS A 10 -16.99 5.09 5.29
N LYS A 11 -18.01 4.43 5.87
CA LYS A 11 -17.94 3.78 7.19
C LYS A 11 -16.76 2.80 7.31
N HIS A 12 -16.41 2.13 6.21
CA HIS A 12 -15.32 1.16 6.15
C HIS A 12 -14.03 1.71 5.52
N LYS A 13 -13.82 3.04 5.51
CA LYS A 13 -12.63 3.66 4.92
C LYS A 13 -11.32 2.99 5.34
N LYS A 14 -11.09 2.84 6.66
CA LYS A 14 -9.86 2.21 7.18
C LYS A 14 -9.66 0.78 6.67
N ALA A 15 -10.74 0.02 6.54
CA ALA A 15 -10.68 -1.37 6.04
C ALA A 15 -10.37 -1.42 4.54
N ILE A 16 -10.91 -0.47 3.76
CA ILE A 16 -10.61 -0.30 2.33
C ILE A 16 -9.14 0.09 2.16
N GLU A 17 -8.65 1.09 2.90
CA GLU A 17 -7.25 1.53 2.85
C GLU A 17 -6.29 0.39 3.22
N ASN A 18 -6.57 -0.35 4.28
CA ASN A 18 -5.75 -1.50 4.68
C ASN A 18 -5.76 -2.62 3.61
N ALA A 19 -6.91 -2.89 2.98
CA ALA A 19 -6.97 -3.85 1.88
C ALA A 19 -6.13 -3.41 0.66
N ILE A 20 -6.10 -2.10 0.37
CA ILE A 20 -5.27 -1.53 -0.69
C ILE A 20 -3.78 -1.67 -0.35
N LEU A 21 -3.37 -1.34 0.89
CA LEU A 21 -1.97 -1.46 1.33
C LEU A 21 -1.48 -2.91 1.31
N ARG A 22 -2.35 -3.87 1.63
CA ARG A 22 -2.06 -5.31 1.55
C ARG A 22 -1.99 -5.85 0.12
N GLY A 23 -2.20 -5.02 -0.90
CA GLY A 23 -2.16 -5.44 -2.30
C GLY A 23 -3.36 -6.27 -2.75
N VAL A 24 -4.49 -6.21 -2.03
CA VAL A 24 -5.70 -6.94 -2.44
C VAL A 24 -6.23 -6.35 -3.76
N SER A 25 -6.62 -7.22 -4.70
CA SER A 25 -7.15 -6.81 -6.00
C SER A 25 -8.30 -5.80 -5.86
N PHE A 26 -8.22 -4.70 -6.61
CA PHE A 26 -9.25 -3.66 -6.60
C PHE A 26 -10.63 -4.19 -7.00
N LEU A 27 -10.70 -5.20 -7.88
CA LEU A 27 -11.96 -5.86 -8.22
C LEU A 27 -12.63 -6.54 -7.02
N LYS A 28 -11.83 -7.17 -6.14
CA LYS A 28 -12.34 -7.82 -4.93
C LYS A 28 -12.81 -6.78 -3.91
N ILE A 29 -12.06 -5.70 -3.74
CA ILE A 29 -12.43 -4.58 -2.84
C ILE A 29 -13.69 -3.88 -3.35
N ALA A 30 -13.77 -3.62 -4.66
CA ALA A 30 -14.91 -3.04 -5.35
C ALA A 30 -16.19 -3.83 -5.09
N LYS A 31 -16.17 -5.15 -5.33
CA LYS A 31 -17.29 -6.05 -5.07
C LYS A 31 -17.71 -6.08 -3.60
N LYS A 32 -16.74 -6.05 -2.67
CA LYS A 32 -17.00 -6.16 -1.23
C LYS A 32 -17.61 -4.89 -0.62
N TYR A 33 -17.23 -3.72 -1.12
CA TYR A 33 -17.61 -2.42 -0.53
C TYR A 33 -18.49 -1.56 -1.45
N GLY A 34 -18.95 -2.09 -2.59
CA GLY A 34 -19.86 -1.40 -3.50
C GLY A 34 -19.23 -0.24 -4.26
N PHE A 35 -17.92 -0.29 -4.53
CA PHE A 35 -17.21 0.73 -5.31
C PHE A 35 -16.86 0.22 -6.70
N THR A 36 -16.56 1.13 -7.63
CA THR A 36 -15.93 0.76 -8.89
C THR A 36 -14.42 0.71 -8.74
N GLU A 37 -13.79 -0.18 -9.48
CA GLU A 37 -12.33 -0.32 -9.54
C GLU A 37 -11.64 1.01 -9.89
N THR A 38 -12.17 1.75 -10.86
CA THR A 38 -11.64 3.06 -11.26
C THR A 38 -11.62 4.06 -10.10
N THR A 39 -12.64 4.01 -9.23
CA THR A 39 -12.73 4.90 -8.06
C THR A 39 -11.67 4.54 -7.03
N LEU A 40 -11.43 3.24 -6.80
CA LEU A 40 -10.38 2.76 -5.88
C LEU A 40 -8.98 3.10 -6.39
N ARG A 41 -8.71 2.92 -7.69
CA ARG A 41 -7.42 3.32 -8.30
C ARG A 41 -7.17 4.82 -8.14
N ARG A 42 -8.15 5.66 -8.51
CA ARG A 42 -8.05 7.12 -8.33
C ARG A 42 -7.89 7.53 -6.87
N TYR A 43 -8.55 6.84 -5.94
CA TYR A 43 -8.40 7.10 -4.51
C TYR A 43 -6.97 6.79 -4.03
N ARG A 44 -6.42 5.64 -4.42
CA ARG A 44 -5.03 5.27 -4.14
C ARG A 44 -4.07 6.35 -4.64
N ASP A 45 -4.20 6.73 -5.91
CA ASP A 45 -3.28 7.66 -6.57
C ASP A 45 -3.39 9.09 -6.03
N LYS A 46 -4.54 9.48 -5.47
CA LYS A 46 -4.73 10.85 -4.94
C LYS A 46 -4.44 10.97 -3.45
N TYR A 47 -4.74 9.95 -2.66
CA TYR A 47 -4.73 10.04 -1.19
C TYR A 47 -3.75 9.10 -0.52
N MET A 48 -3.31 8.04 -1.19
CA MET A 48 -2.46 7.02 -0.57
C MET A 48 -1.01 7.03 -1.10
N VAL A 49 -0.66 7.91 -2.04
CA VAL A 49 0.71 8.01 -2.57
C VAL A 49 1.75 8.26 -1.48
N ALA A 50 1.47 9.13 -0.53
CA ALA A 50 2.38 9.40 0.58
C ALA A 50 2.53 8.18 1.52
N GLN A 51 1.45 7.41 1.74
CA GLN A 51 1.48 6.21 2.57
C GLN A 51 2.20 5.05 1.87
N LEU A 52 2.02 4.93 0.54
CA LEU A 52 2.72 3.94 -0.28
C LEU A 52 4.21 4.22 -0.37
N LYS A 53 4.61 5.50 -0.51
CA LYS A 53 6.03 5.88 -0.47
C LYS A 53 6.67 5.49 0.85
N LYS A 54 6.04 5.80 1.99
CA LYS A 54 6.55 5.39 3.32
C LYS A 54 6.66 3.87 3.47
N ALA A 55 5.68 3.12 2.95
CA ALA A 55 5.73 1.67 2.96
C ALA A 55 6.90 1.13 2.11
N GLN A 56 7.15 1.72 0.94
CA GLN A 56 8.30 1.39 0.10
C GLN A 56 9.64 1.75 0.76
N GLU A 57 9.73 2.92 1.41
CA GLU A 57 10.92 3.33 2.16
C GLU A 57 11.23 2.35 3.30
N THR A 58 10.20 1.87 4.00
CA THR A 58 10.35 0.87 5.07
C THR A 58 10.86 -0.47 4.51
N ASP A 59 10.34 -0.90 3.36
CA ASP A 59 10.77 -2.12 2.67
C ASP A 59 12.22 -2.04 2.16
N LEU A 60 12.62 -0.85 1.66
CA LEU A 60 14.00 -0.55 1.28
C LEU A 60 14.94 -0.57 2.48
N SER A 61 14.54 -0.02 3.64
CA SER A 61 15.33 -0.09 4.87
C SER A 61 15.55 -1.53 5.32
N LEU A 62 14.49 -2.35 5.37
CA LEU A 62 14.59 -3.78 5.73
C LEU A 62 15.50 -4.55 4.77
N SER A 63 15.43 -4.22 3.48
CA SER A 63 16.30 -4.82 2.47
C SER A 63 17.77 -4.41 2.63
N ALA A 64 18.03 -3.16 3.04
CA ALA A 64 19.37 -2.65 3.31
C ALA A 64 20.01 -3.32 4.54
N ASP A 65 19.25 -3.54 5.61
CA ASP A 65 19.71 -4.28 6.80
C ASP A 65 20.10 -5.72 6.44
N ASN A 66 19.26 -6.43 5.66
CA ASN A 66 19.57 -7.78 5.19
C ASN A 66 20.81 -7.84 4.29
N LEU A 67 21.03 -6.83 3.45
CA LEU A 67 22.24 -6.73 2.63
C LEU A 67 23.49 -6.54 3.48
N GLN A 68 23.44 -5.71 4.52
CA GLN A 68 24.57 -5.54 5.44
C GLN A 68 24.92 -6.84 6.19
N GLU A 69 23.93 -7.59 6.66
CA GLU A 69 24.17 -8.90 7.27
C GLU A 69 24.83 -9.87 6.28
N THR A 70 24.36 -9.89 5.03
CA THR A 70 24.92 -10.76 3.98
C THR A 70 26.39 -10.40 3.67
N VAL A 71 26.70 -9.12 3.54
CA VAL A 71 28.08 -8.64 3.32
C VAL A 71 28.97 -9.01 4.51
N ARG A 72 28.51 -8.78 5.74
CA ARG A 72 29.26 -9.17 6.94
C ARG A 72 29.52 -10.68 7.02
N ALA A 73 28.53 -11.49 6.66
CA ALA A 73 28.67 -12.94 6.63
C ALA A 73 29.70 -13.42 5.60
N LEU A 74 29.79 -12.76 4.44
CA LEU A 74 30.80 -13.04 3.40
C LEU A 74 32.22 -12.68 3.86
N PHE A 75 32.41 -11.51 4.48
CA PHE A 75 33.72 -11.08 4.99
C PHE A 75 34.19 -11.87 6.22
N LYS A 76 33.29 -12.49 6.98
CA LYS A 76 33.64 -13.33 8.15
C LYS A 76 34.01 -14.78 7.77
N LYS A 77 33.78 -15.16 6.51
CA LYS A 77 34.06 -16.50 5.95
C LYS A 77 35.33 -16.56 5.10
N ALA A 78 35.96 -15.42 4.85
CA ALA A 78 37.29 -15.28 4.25
C ALA A 78 38.34 -15.13 5.36
#